data_AF-A0A8E2E110-F1
#
_entry.id   AF-A0A8E2E110-F1
#
_cell.length_a   1.000
_cell.length_b   1.000
_cell.length_c   1.000
_cell.angle_alpha   90.00
_cell.angle_beta   90.00
_cell.angle_gamma   90.00
#
_symmetry.space_group_name_H-M   'P 1'
#
loop_
_entity.id
_entity.type
_entity.pdbx_description
1 polymer ?
#
loop_
_entity_poly.entity_id
_entity_poly.type
_entity_poly.pdbx_seq_one_letter_code
_entity_poly.pdbx_strand_id
1 'polypeptide(L)'
;MANALQENLPSKAISRQYTPFSALNVDDINMYLSNHIQPEGAVNATVTAPRFSVKYNLLYLDVSIDKARLFKSCQELVTHHEILRTVFLQISDRCMQVVLEQIPLPVTEFEAHDGIEDFSQMLCAADADSEMPLGSSFVKFMFVTGRNGQNCLIIRISHAQYDGMCLSSLLRQLGMLYDRTPIPKAPTFSTYIYHMLQETVPESYDYWRKLLEGTSTTVLRPNTTLGNSPDATSVSTSIDISARPKETTIATLLTAAWSVVLARFSSNRDVTFGQVAAGRSIDLPDCDKIMGKCDQHVPVRVKFKPGWTASDLLSFVQDQHVNSSRFESTGMREIIKHCVVWPPRTGFDSVVHH
;
A
#
# COMPACT_ATOMS: atom_id res chain seq x y z
N MET A 1 22.53 22.13 -18.93
CA MET A 1 22.45 20.66 -18.99
C MET A 1 21.02 20.10 -18.86
N ALA A 2 19.98 20.94 -18.85
CA ALA A 2 18.58 20.52 -18.87
C ALA A 2 17.96 20.39 -20.30
N ASN A 3 18.69 20.81 -21.35
CA ASN A 3 18.19 20.80 -22.74
C ASN A 3 18.62 19.59 -23.57
N ALA A 4 19.42 18.67 -23.03
CA ALA A 4 19.86 17.46 -23.74
C ALA A 4 19.02 16.21 -23.42
N LEU A 5 18.10 16.30 -22.47
CA LEU A 5 17.22 15.20 -22.04
C LEU A 5 15.85 15.20 -22.75
N GLN A 6 15.50 16.29 -23.45
CA GLN A 6 14.26 16.38 -24.22
C GLN A 6 14.37 15.77 -25.62
N GLU A 7 15.57 15.61 -26.18
CA GLU A 7 15.79 15.11 -27.54
C GLU A 7 15.80 13.57 -27.66
N ASN A 8 15.88 12.84 -26.55
CA ASN A 8 15.92 11.36 -26.53
C ASN A 8 14.64 10.68 -26.04
N LEU A 9 13.60 11.45 -25.68
CA LEU A 9 12.26 10.89 -25.49
C LEU A 9 11.61 10.78 -26.88
N PRO A 10 11.09 9.62 -27.30
CA PRO A 10 10.40 9.53 -28.58
C PRO A 10 9.27 10.57 -28.61
N SER A 11 9.26 11.38 -29.66
CA SER A 11 8.28 12.43 -30.01
C SER A 11 6.84 11.92 -30.23
N LYS A 12 6.54 10.71 -29.72
CA LYS A 12 5.23 10.07 -29.58
C LYS A 12 4.93 9.72 -28.12
N ALA A 13 5.37 10.53 -27.15
CA ALA A 13 4.63 10.63 -25.90
C ALA A 13 3.27 11.28 -26.23
N ILE A 14 2.36 10.46 -26.76
CA ILE A 14 1.00 10.85 -27.09
C ILE A 14 0.38 11.27 -25.76
N SER A 15 0.34 12.59 -25.55
CA SER A 15 -0.66 13.25 -24.73
C SER A 15 -2.02 12.78 -25.24
N ARG A 16 -2.54 11.69 -24.68
CA ARG A 16 -3.94 11.36 -24.82
C ARG A 16 -4.69 12.34 -23.94
N GLN A 17 -5.63 13.04 -24.56
CA GLN A 17 -6.58 13.91 -23.89
C GLN A 17 -7.11 13.22 -22.63
N TYR A 18 -6.83 13.83 -21.50
CA TYR A 18 -7.47 13.52 -20.24
C TYR A 18 -8.98 13.59 -20.45
N THR A 19 -9.69 12.48 -20.17
CA THR A 19 -11.15 12.47 -20.17
C THR A 19 -11.58 12.79 -18.72
N PRO A 20 -12.04 14.00 -18.43
CA PRO A 20 -12.47 14.37 -17.07
C PRO A 20 -13.62 13.46 -16.61
N PHE A 21 -13.78 13.29 -15.29
CA PHE A 21 -14.87 12.47 -14.70
C PHE A 21 -16.27 12.85 -15.21
N SER A 22 -16.48 14.11 -15.63
CA SER A 22 -17.71 14.55 -16.29
C SER A 22 -18.03 13.84 -17.61
N ALA A 23 -17.09 13.06 -18.14
CA ALA A 23 -17.22 12.24 -19.35
C ALA A 23 -17.17 10.72 -19.08
N LEU A 24 -17.10 10.29 -17.81
CA LEU A 24 -17.40 8.90 -17.44
C LEU A 24 -18.90 8.69 -17.55
N ASN A 25 -19.32 7.65 -18.28
CA ASN A 25 -20.71 7.27 -18.33
C ASN A 25 -21.13 6.76 -16.95
N VAL A 26 -22.12 7.40 -16.33
CA VAL A 26 -22.66 6.99 -15.02
C VAL A 26 -23.31 5.60 -15.06
N ASP A 27 -23.63 5.09 -16.25
CA ASP A 27 -24.09 3.71 -16.45
C ASP A 27 -22.97 2.67 -16.26
N ASP A 28 -21.68 3.05 -16.31
CA ASP A 28 -20.52 2.15 -16.18
C ASP A 28 -20.01 2.05 -14.71
N ILE A 29 -20.81 2.45 -13.73
CA ILE A 29 -20.42 2.44 -12.30
C ILE A 29 -21.04 1.22 -11.62
N ASN A 30 -20.18 0.30 -11.17
CA ASN A 30 -20.62 -0.89 -10.46
C ASN A 30 -20.96 -0.55 -9.00
N MET A 31 -20.10 0.23 -8.32
CA MET A 31 -20.32 0.56 -6.90
C MET A 31 -19.48 1.76 -6.43
N TYR A 32 -20.02 2.49 -5.45
CA TYR A 32 -19.31 3.50 -4.66
C TYR A 32 -18.92 2.94 -3.29
N LEU A 33 -17.63 3.01 -2.96
CA LEU A 33 -17.14 2.73 -1.62
C LEU A 33 -16.96 4.07 -0.88
N SER A 34 -17.95 4.41 -0.05
CA SER A 34 -17.90 5.49 0.93
C SER A 34 -17.55 4.91 2.29
N ASN A 35 -16.58 5.50 3.00
CA ASN A 35 -16.39 5.54 4.47
C ASN A 35 -14.91 5.48 4.90
N HIS A 36 -14.65 5.96 6.12
CA HIS A 36 -13.43 6.58 6.68
C HIS A 36 -12.10 5.79 6.71
N ILE A 37 -12.08 4.56 6.20
CA ILE A 37 -10.91 3.64 6.24
C ILE A 37 -10.19 3.64 4.87
N GLN A 38 -10.25 4.79 4.18
CA GLN A 38 -9.77 4.92 2.81
C GLN A 38 -8.27 5.19 2.74
N PRO A 39 -7.60 4.75 1.65
CA PRO A 39 -6.19 5.00 1.41
C PRO A 39 -5.91 6.47 1.01
N GLU A 40 -6.60 7.47 1.58
CA GLU A 40 -6.45 8.88 1.21
C GLU A 40 -4.98 9.33 1.27
N GLY A 41 -4.21 8.85 2.25
CA GLY A 41 -2.77 9.10 2.32
C GLY A 41 -2.02 8.58 1.09
N ALA A 42 -2.31 7.34 0.66
CA ALA A 42 -1.69 6.73 -0.52
C ALA A 42 -2.22 7.35 -1.84
N VAL A 43 -3.49 7.75 -1.89
CA VAL A 43 -4.07 8.49 -3.03
C VAL A 43 -3.39 9.84 -3.16
N ASN A 44 -3.29 10.60 -2.07
CA ASN A 44 -2.62 11.90 -2.06
C ASN A 44 -1.14 11.77 -2.48
N ALA A 45 -0.43 10.78 -1.93
CA ALA A 45 0.95 10.47 -2.32
C ALA A 45 1.10 9.85 -3.72
N THR A 46 0.01 9.55 -4.42
CA THR A 46 -0.01 9.16 -5.84
C THR A 46 -0.23 10.37 -6.74
N VAL A 47 -1.11 11.29 -6.36
CA VAL A 47 -1.44 12.44 -7.21
C VAL A 47 -0.47 13.61 -7.04
N THR A 48 0.10 13.78 -5.83
CA THR A 48 1.06 14.84 -5.49
C THR A 48 2.50 14.40 -5.74
N ALA A 49 3.26 15.24 -6.45
CA ALA A 49 4.69 15.04 -6.64
C ALA A 49 5.51 15.53 -5.42
N PRO A 50 6.62 14.86 -5.05
CA PRO A 50 7.09 13.58 -5.57
C PRO A 50 6.18 12.40 -5.18
N ARG A 51 5.94 11.48 -6.13
CA ARG A 51 4.92 10.43 -6.03
C ARG A 51 5.41 9.18 -5.30
N PHE A 52 5.36 9.20 -3.97
CA PHE A 52 5.86 8.10 -3.13
C PHE A 52 4.98 6.85 -3.09
N SER A 53 3.72 6.93 -3.54
CA SER A 53 2.79 5.78 -3.54
C SER A 53 2.62 5.11 -4.91
N VAL A 54 3.45 5.45 -5.89
CA VAL A 54 3.45 4.78 -7.20
C VAL A 54 4.57 3.74 -7.23
N LYS A 55 4.24 2.52 -7.67
CA LYS A 55 5.21 1.46 -7.91
C LYS A 55 5.20 1.05 -9.38
N TYR A 56 6.40 0.85 -9.92
CA TYR A 56 6.61 0.22 -11.22
C TYR A 56 7.19 -1.17 -11.02
N ASN A 57 6.51 -2.19 -11.53
CA ASN A 57 7.00 -3.55 -11.56
C ASN A 57 7.54 -3.82 -12.96
N LEU A 58 8.85 -4.03 -13.08
CA LEU A 58 9.51 -4.32 -14.35
C LEU A 58 9.70 -5.84 -14.44
N LEU A 59 9.08 -6.46 -15.43
CA LEU A 59 9.18 -7.89 -15.73
C LEU A 59 9.98 -8.05 -17.02
N TYR A 60 11.27 -8.35 -16.88
CA TYR A 60 12.12 -8.71 -18.02
C TYR A 60 11.80 -10.12 -18.48
N LEU A 61 11.60 -10.29 -19.78
CA LEU A 61 11.14 -11.52 -20.39
C LEU A 61 12.24 -12.01 -21.34
N ASP A 62 12.91 -13.08 -20.95
CA ASP A 62 14.06 -13.65 -21.68
C ASP A 62 13.65 -14.63 -22.81
N VAL A 63 12.35 -14.83 -22.98
CA VAL A 63 11.78 -15.76 -23.97
C VAL A 63 10.89 -15.02 -24.97
N SER A 64 10.77 -15.59 -26.17
CA SER A 64 9.83 -15.10 -27.17
C SER A 64 8.41 -15.08 -26.59
N ILE A 65 7.84 -13.89 -26.47
CA ILE A 65 6.53 -13.67 -25.87
C ILE A 65 5.46 -13.47 -26.96
N ASP A 66 4.35 -14.19 -26.86
CA ASP A 66 3.13 -13.87 -27.62
C ASP A 66 2.53 -12.54 -27.06
N LYS A 67 2.87 -11.41 -27.70
CA LYS A 67 2.45 -10.07 -27.26
C LYS A 67 0.93 -9.93 -27.21
N ALA A 68 0.22 -10.43 -28.21
CA ALA A 68 -1.23 -10.31 -28.28
C ALA A 68 -1.89 -11.02 -27.09
N ARG A 69 -1.37 -12.21 -26.74
CA ARG A 69 -1.82 -12.93 -25.55
C ARG A 69 -1.49 -12.19 -24.27
N LEU A 70 -0.26 -11.69 -24.11
CA LEU A 70 0.15 -10.93 -22.93
C LEU A 70 -0.74 -9.71 -22.72
N PHE A 71 -1.00 -8.93 -23.76
CA PHE A 71 -1.81 -7.71 -23.66
C PHE A 71 -3.26 -8.04 -23.30
N LYS A 72 -3.79 -9.15 -23.85
CA LYS A 72 -5.10 -9.66 -23.46
C LYS A 72 -5.13 -10.07 -21.98
N SER A 73 -4.10 -10.77 -21.50
CA SER A 73 -3.99 -11.18 -20.10
C SER A 73 -3.90 -9.99 -19.14
N CYS A 74 -3.25 -8.89 -19.53
CA CYS A 74 -3.26 -7.64 -18.75
C CYS A 74 -4.69 -7.09 -18.60
N GLN A 75 -5.46 -7.04 -19.69
CA GLN A 75 -6.86 -6.60 -19.64
C GLN A 75 -7.73 -7.56 -18.84
N GLU A 76 -7.55 -8.88 -19.01
CA GLU A 76 -8.27 -9.90 -18.23
C GLU A 76 -7.97 -9.74 -16.73
N LEU A 77 -6.72 -9.47 -16.32
CA LEU A 77 -6.37 -9.22 -14.92
C LEU A 77 -7.16 -8.04 -14.33
N VAL A 78 -7.25 -6.93 -15.07
CA VAL A 78 -8.00 -5.74 -14.67
C VAL A 78 -9.50 -6.03 -14.57
N THR A 79 -10.04 -6.81 -15.50
CA THR A 79 -11.46 -7.20 -15.49
C THR A 79 -11.77 -8.12 -14.31
N HIS A 80 -10.88 -9.04 -13.94
CA HIS A 80 -11.09 -9.98 -12.83
C HIS A 80 -11.02 -9.31 -11.45
N HIS A 81 -10.17 -8.29 -11.28
CA HIS A 81 -9.91 -7.66 -9.97
C HIS A 81 -10.48 -6.25 -9.91
N GLU A 82 -11.58 -6.08 -9.18
CA GLU A 82 -12.27 -4.79 -9.06
C GLU A 82 -11.37 -3.62 -8.60
N ILE A 83 -10.38 -3.90 -7.76
CA ILE A 83 -9.47 -2.87 -7.25
C ILE A 83 -8.60 -2.27 -8.36
N LEU A 84 -8.29 -3.04 -9.41
CA LEU A 84 -7.51 -2.56 -10.56
C LEU A 84 -8.34 -1.67 -11.49
N ARG A 85 -9.67 -1.81 -11.46
CA ARG A 85 -10.64 -0.94 -12.15
C ARG A 85 -11.31 0.09 -11.23
N THR A 86 -10.74 0.29 -10.05
CA THR A 86 -11.19 1.31 -9.09
C THR A 86 -10.45 2.62 -9.33
N VAL A 87 -11.20 3.72 -9.44
CA VAL A 87 -10.67 5.09 -9.50
C VAL A 87 -11.00 5.84 -8.21
N PHE A 88 -10.20 6.87 -7.92
CA PHE A 88 -10.31 7.65 -6.69
C PHE A 88 -10.76 9.09 -7.00
N LEU A 89 -11.76 9.58 -6.28
CA LEU A 89 -12.32 10.92 -6.46
C LEU A 89 -12.26 11.68 -5.14
N GLN A 90 -12.19 13.01 -5.24
CA GLN A 90 -12.41 13.90 -4.09
C GLN A 90 -13.79 14.52 -4.24
N ILE A 91 -14.72 14.20 -3.34
CA ILE A 91 -16.04 14.79 -3.27
C ILE A 91 -16.14 15.50 -1.93
N SER A 92 -16.17 16.84 -1.97
CA SER A 92 -16.07 17.70 -0.78
C SER A 92 -14.81 17.37 0.04
N ASP A 93 -14.96 17.03 1.32
CA ASP A 93 -13.88 16.68 2.26
C ASP A 93 -13.54 15.18 2.27
N ARG A 94 -14.11 14.38 1.35
CA ARG A 94 -13.95 12.93 1.33
C ARG A 94 -13.30 12.44 0.04
N CYS A 95 -12.30 11.58 0.21
CA CYS A 95 -11.87 10.70 -0.87
C CYS A 95 -12.90 9.56 -1.01
N MET A 96 -13.29 9.23 -2.24
CA MET A 96 -14.20 8.16 -2.58
C MET A 96 -13.53 7.20 -3.57
N GLN A 97 -13.84 5.91 -3.41
CA GLN A 97 -13.46 4.86 -4.35
C GLN A 97 -14.66 4.51 -5.23
N VAL A 98 -14.44 4.52 -6.54
CA VAL A 98 -15.46 4.20 -7.54
C VAL A 98 -15.00 3.00 -8.34
N VAL A 99 -15.73 1.90 -8.22
CA VAL A 99 -15.46 0.66 -8.95
C VAL A 99 -16.16 0.74 -10.30
N LEU A 100 -15.40 0.87 -11.39
CA LEU A 100 -15.93 0.98 -12.75
C LEU A 100 -16.21 -0.40 -13.32
N GLU A 101 -17.36 -0.65 -13.95
CA GLU A 101 -17.74 -1.95 -14.54
C GLU A 101 -16.66 -2.50 -15.47
N GLN A 102 -16.16 -1.67 -16.38
CA GLN A 102 -15.02 -1.94 -17.24
C GLN A 102 -14.14 -0.69 -17.35
N ILE A 103 -12.84 -0.92 -17.51
CA ILE A 103 -11.90 0.14 -17.92
C ILE A 103 -10.91 -0.45 -18.93
N PRO A 104 -10.93 -0.01 -20.19
CA PRO A 104 -9.92 -0.42 -21.16
C PRO A 104 -8.55 0.15 -20.78
N LEU A 105 -7.59 -0.73 -20.53
CA LEU A 105 -6.21 -0.37 -20.20
C LEU A 105 -5.26 -0.95 -21.26
N PRO A 106 -5.19 -0.33 -22.45
CA PRO A 106 -4.31 -0.80 -23.51
C PRO A 106 -2.85 -0.71 -23.09
N VAL A 107 -2.05 -1.70 -23.50
CA VAL A 107 -0.61 -1.69 -23.28
C VAL A 107 0.04 -0.70 -24.23
N THR A 108 0.81 0.25 -23.70
CA THR A 108 1.54 1.23 -24.51
C THR A 108 2.89 0.64 -24.92
N GLU A 109 3.14 0.51 -26.22
CA GLU A 109 4.37 -0.08 -26.74
C GLU A 109 5.46 0.96 -26.97
N PHE A 110 6.70 0.57 -26.66
CA PHE A 110 7.92 1.35 -26.87
C PHE A 110 9.01 0.45 -27.46
N GLU A 111 9.94 1.07 -28.18
CA GLU A 111 11.15 0.42 -28.69
C GLU A 111 12.37 1.03 -28.00
N ALA A 112 13.18 0.18 -27.37
CA ALA A 112 14.46 0.58 -26.79
C ALA A 112 15.56 0.36 -27.83
N HIS A 113 16.19 1.46 -28.26
CA HIS A 113 17.32 1.38 -29.18
C HIS A 113 18.63 1.01 -28.47
N ASP A 114 18.77 1.30 -27.17
CA ASP A 114 19.94 0.99 -26.33
C ASP A 114 19.62 -0.14 -25.33
N GLY A 115 20.19 -0.09 -24.13
CA GLY A 115 19.92 -1.06 -23.05
C GLY A 115 18.46 -1.00 -22.60
N ILE A 116 17.79 -2.16 -22.59
CA ILE A 116 16.37 -2.25 -22.23
C ILE A 116 16.13 -1.85 -20.77
N GLU A 117 17.07 -2.17 -19.87
CA GLU A 117 17.00 -1.84 -18.46
C GLU A 117 17.03 -0.31 -18.23
N ASP A 118 18.02 0.37 -18.81
CA ASP A 118 18.19 1.81 -18.68
C ASP A 118 17.01 2.57 -19.29
N PHE A 119 16.55 2.13 -20.48
CA PHE A 119 15.39 2.72 -21.13
C PHE A 119 14.11 2.53 -20.29
N SER A 120 13.91 1.34 -19.73
CA SER A 120 12.74 1.05 -18.88
C SER A 120 12.74 1.89 -17.60
N GLN A 121 13.90 2.08 -16.97
CA GLN A 121 14.04 2.94 -15.79
C GLN A 121 13.79 4.42 -16.13
N MET A 122 14.34 4.91 -17.24
CA MET A 122 14.08 6.27 -17.72
C MET A 122 12.59 6.49 -18.02
N LEU A 123 11.93 5.51 -18.63
CA LEU A 123 10.49 5.56 -18.90
C LEU A 123 9.67 5.59 -17.60
N CYS A 124 10.03 4.80 -16.58
CA CYS A 124 9.40 4.85 -15.27
C CYS A 124 9.56 6.22 -14.59
N ALA A 125 10.76 6.82 -14.65
CA ALA A 125 11.02 8.15 -14.10
C ALA A 125 10.18 9.22 -14.81
N ALA A 126 10.15 9.20 -16.15
CA ALA A 126 9.35 10.14 -16.93
C ALA A 126 7.83 9.98 -16.67
N ASP A 127 7.32 8.75 -16.53
CA ASP A 127 5.92 8.53 -16.17
C ASP A 127 5.62 8.95 -14.72
N ALA A 128 6.56 8.80 -13.78
CA ALA A 128 6.42 9.25 -12.40
C ALA A 128 6.32 10.78 -12.28
N ASP A 129 6.94 11.52 -13.20
CA ASP A 129 6.82 12.98 -13.30
C ASP A 129 5.51 13.43 -13.96
N SER A 130 4.88 12.57 -14.77
CA SER A 130 3.62 12.86 -15.45
C SER A 130 2.42 12.98 -14.49
N GLU A 131 1.37 13.71 -14.90
CA GLU A 131 0.18 13.88 -14.07
C GLU A 131 -0.60 12.56 -13.86
N MET A 132 -1.07 12.36 -12.64
CA MET A 132 -1.95 11.25 -12.25
C MET A 132 -3.17 11.82 -11.53
N PRO A 133 -4.07 12.52 -12.23
CA PRO A 133 -5.19 13.22 -11.60
C PRO A 133 -6.22 12.24 -11.02
N LEU A 134 -6.98 12.71 -10.03
CA LEU A 134 -8.12 11.98 -9.48
C LEU A 134 -9.15 11.64 -10.56
N GLY A 135 -9.73 10.44 -10.49
CA GLY A 135 -10.64 9.90 -11.50
C GLY A 135 -9.95 9.16 -12.65
N SER A 136 -8.63 9.24 -12.76
CA SER A 136 -7.85 8.43 -13.72
C SER A 136 -7.53 7.04 -13.16
N SER A 137 -7.18 6.11 -14.06
CA SER A 137 -6.57 4.84 -13.66
C SER A 137 -5.15 5.06 -13.16
N PHE A 138 -4.87 4.60 -11.94
CA PHE A 138 -3.51 4.51 -11.45
C PHE A 138 -2.78 3.25 -11.94
N VAL A 139 -3.49 2.29 -12.51
CA VAL A 139 -2.91 1.14 -13.22
C VAL A 139 -2.56 1.55 -14.65
N LYS A 140 -1.33 1.25 -15.09
CA LYS A 140 -0.87 1.46 -16.47
C LYS A 140 0.09 0.34 -16.88
N PHE A 141 -0.07 -0.15 -18.11
CA PHE A 141 0.80 -1.15 -18.71
C PHE A 141 1.63 -0.51 -19.83
N MET A 142 2.94 -0.74 -19.80
CA MET A 142 3.86 -0.34 -20.85
C MET A 142 4.70 -1.54 -21.26
N PHE A 143 4.97 -1.70 -22.54
CA PHE A 143 5.74 -2.83 -23.05
C PHE A 143 6.90 -2.30 -23.88
N VAL A 144 8.12 -2.63 -23.48
CA VAL A 144 9.35 -2.22 -24.14
C VAL A 144 9.91 -3.41 -24.91
N THR A 145 10.13 -3.23 -26.21
CA THR A 145 10.86 -4.18 -27.05
C THR A 145 12.30 -3.69 -27.19
N GLY A 146 13.28 -4.50 -26.78
CA GLY A 146 14.70 -4.23 -26.95
C GLY A 146 15.31 -4.96 -28.16
N ARG A 147 16.64 -4.94 -28.25
CA ARG A 147 17.37 -5.72 -29.27
C ARG A 147 17.33 -7.22 -28.94
N ASN A 148 17.62 -8.05 -29.94
CA ASN A 148 17.80 -9.51 -29.77
C ASN A 148 16.62 -10.25 -29.12
N GLY A 149 15.40 -9.71 -29.24
CA GLY A 149 14.20 -10.33 -28.67
C GLY A 149 14.00 -10.10 -27.16
N GLN A 150 14.80 -9.23 -26.53
CA GLN A 150 14.57 -8.81 -25.15
C GLN A 150 13.26 -8.03 -25.04
N ASN A 151 12.46 -8.32 -24.02
CA ASN A 151 11.22 -7.60 -23.77
C ASN A 151 11.09 -7.26 -22.29
N CYS A 152 10.41 -6.15 -21.98
CA CYS A 152 10.08 -5.77 -20.62
C CYS A 152 8.62 -5.33 -20.55
N LEU A 153 7.83 -5.97 -19.68
CA LEU A 153 6.52 -5.48 -19.29
C LEU A 153 6.66 -4.65 -18.02
N ILE A 154 6.22 -3.39 -18.10
CA ILE A 154 6.20 -2.46 -16.98
C ILE A 154 4.75 -2.29 -16.52
N ILE A 155 4.51 -2.53 -15.23
CA ILE A 155 3.21 -2.38 -14.59
C ILE A 155 3.30 -1.28 -13.54
N ARG A 156 2.69 -0.13 -13.84
CA ARG A 156 2.46 0.93 -12.86
C ARG A 156 1.23 0.60 -12.04
N ILE A 157 1.31 0.75 -10.72
CA ILE A 157 0.19 0.60 -9.80
C ILE A 157 0.37 1.51 -8.58
N SER A 158 -0.73 2.08 -8.07
CA SER A 158 -0.73 2.88 -6.84
C SER A 158 -0.88 1.98 -5.61
N HIS A 159 -0.19 2.29 -4.51
CA HIS A 159 -0.36 1.64 -3.20
C HIS A 159 -1.78 1.83 -2.63
N ALA A 160 -2.60 2.70 -3.21
CA ALA A 160 -4.03 2.74 -2.92
C ALA A 160 -4.80 1.49 -3.41
N GLN A 161 -4.22 0.72 -4.35
CA GLN A 161 -4.84 -0.44 -5.00
C GLN A 161 -4.22 -1.79 -4.63
N TYR A 162 -3.12 -1.80 -3.87
CA TYR A 162 -2.45 -3.03 -3.45
C TYR A 162 -1.79 -2.87 -2.09
N ASP A 163 -1.48 -4.00 -1.46
CA ASP A 163 -0.59 -4.10 -0.31
C ASP A 163 0.52 -5.14 -0.55
N GLY A 164 1.44 -5.27 0.40
CA GLY A 164 2.55 -6.22 0.31
C GLY A 164 2.11 -7.69 0.16
N MET A 165 0.90 -8.03 0.62
CA MET A 165 0.38 -9.41 0.58
C MET A 165 -0.17 -9.76 -0.81
N CYS A 166 -0.87 -8.82 -1.47
CA CYS A 166 -1.57 -9.12 -2.71
C CYS A 166 -0.73 -8.91 -3.98
N LEU A 167 0.32 -8.08 -3.94
CA LEU A 167 1.10 -7.73 -5.15
C LEU A 167 1.72 -8.95 -5.84
N SER A 168 2.38 -9.84 -5.09
CA SER A 168 2.99 -11.05 -5.66
C SER A 168 1.94 -12.00 -6.25
N SER A 169 0.75 -12.05 -5.64
CA SER A 169 -0.38 -12.82 -6.10
C SER A 169 -0.95 -12.26 -7.41
N LEU A 170 -1.07 -10.93 -7.54
CA LEU A 170 -1.48 -10.27 -8.79
C LEU A 170 -0.53 -10.61 -9.94
N LEU A 171 0.79 -10.50 -9.71
CA LEU A 171 1.80 -10.82 -10.72
C LEU A 171 1.79 -12.31 -11.11
N ARG A 172 1.59 -13.22 -10.14
CA ARG A 172 1.42 -14.65 -10.43
C ARG A 172 0.17 -14.91 -11.27
N GLN A 173 -0.95 -14.27 -10.93
CA GLN A 173 -2.20 -14.43 -11.68
C GLN A 173 -2.10 -13.88 -13.10
N LEU A 174 -1.30 -12.84 -13.36
CA LEU A 174 -0.99 -12.42 -14.73
C LEU A 174 -0.36 -13.55 -15.55
N GLY A 175 0.62 -14.26 -14.97
CA GLY A 175 1.22 -15.45 -15.60
C GLY A 175 0.21 -16.57 -15.82
N MET A 176 -0.65 -16.83 -14.84
CA MET A 176 -1.71 -17.83 -14.97
C MET A 176 -2.68 -17.51 -16.12
N LEU A 177 -3.09 -16.25 -16.26
CA LEU A 177 -3.94 -15.77 -17.35
C LEU A 177 -3.23 -15.88 -18.70
N TYR A 178 -1.92 -15.60 -18.75
CA TYR A 178 -1.11 -15.79 -19.96
C TYR A 178 -1.08 -17.27 -20.39
N ASP A 179 -0.92 -18.18 -19.44
CA ASP A 179 -0.93 -19.62 -19.66
C ASP A 179 -2.34 -20.20 -19.86
N ARG A 180 -3.38 -19.35 -19.79
CA ARG A 180 -4.81 -19.73 -19.85
C ARG A 180 -5.21 -20.75 -18.78
N THR A 181 -4.63 -20.62 -17.60
CA THR A 181 -4.95 -21.42 -16.42
C THR A 181 -5.92 -20.66 -15.50
N PRO A 182 -6.83 -21.36 -14.79
CA PRO A 182 -7.81 -20.71 -13.92
C PRO A 182 -7.14 -20.00 -12.73
N ILE A 183 -7.49 -18.73 -12.49
CA ILE A 183 -7.06 -18.00 -11.29
C ILE A 183 -7.87 -18.40 -10.05
N PRO A 184 -7.31 -18.31 -8.83
CA PRO A 184 -8.04 -18.59 -7.60
C PRO A 184 -9.23 -17.65 -7.42
N LYS A 185 -10.36 -18.18 -6.94
CA LYS A 185 -11.47 -17.35 -6.47
C LYS A 185 -11.13 -16.71 -5.13
N ALA A 186 -11.55 -15.48 -4.94
CA ALA A 186 -11.41 -14.73 -3.69
C ALA A 186 -12.60 -13.78 -3.53
N PRO A 187 -12.94 -13.37 -2.29
CA PRO A 187 -13.84 -12.25 -2.07
C PRO A 187 -13.32 -10.98 -2.73
N THR A 188 -14.23 -10.13 -3.16
CA THR A 188 -13.89 -8.81 -3.69
C THR A 188 -13.44 -7.86 -2.57
N PHE A 189 -12.67 -6.83 -2.92
CA PHE A 189 -12.26 -5.80 -1.95
C PHE A 189 -13.45 -5.06 -1.33
N SER A 190 -14.53 -4.93 -2.07
CA SER A 190 -15.80 -4.35 -1.69
C SER A 190 -16.51 -5.18 -0.62
N THR A 191 -16.50 -6.50 -0.78
CA THR A 191 -17.02 -7.45 0.22
C THR A 191 -16.20 -7.33 1.51
N TYR A 192 -14.88 -7.24 1.39
CA TYR A 192 -13.98 -7.00 2.53
C TYR A 192 -14.30 -5.70 3.26
N ILE A 193 -14.40 -4.58 2.53
CA ILE A 193 -14.71 -3.27 3.13
C ILE A 193 -16.08 -3.31 3.81
N TYR A 194 -17.09 -3.91 3.19
CA TYR A 194 -18.42 -4.03 3.78
C TYR A 194 -18.39 -4.82 5.09
N HIS A 195 -17.84 -6.03 5.09
CA HIS A 195 -17.79 -6.87 6.28
C HIS A 195 -16.96 -6.23 7.40
N MET A 196 -15.80 -5.66 7.07
CA MET A 196 -14.96 -4.92 8.02
C MET A 196 -15.72 -3.76 8.69
N LEU A 197 -16.49 -2.97 7.92
CA LEU A 197 -17.25 -1.84 8.45
C LEU A 197 -18.47 -2.25 9.27
N GLN A 198 -19.14 -3.35 8.92
CA GLN A 198 -20.36 -3.79 9.60
C GLN A 198 -20.06 -4.59 10.87
N GLU A 199 -19.00 -5.39 10.86
CA GLU A 199 -18.73 -6.37 11.91
C GLU A 199 -17.48 -5.99 12.70
N THR A 200 -16.32 -5.93 12.05
CA THR A 200 -15.04 -5.76 12.76
C THR A 200 -14.90 -4.40 13.45
N VAL A 201 -15.26 -3.31 12.77
CA VAL A 201 -15.07 -1.94 13.27
C VAL A 201 -15.87 -1.70 14.56
N PRO A 202 -17.19 -1.94 14.61
CA PRO A 202 -17.97 -1.76 15.84
C PRO A 202 -17.46 -2.62 17.01
N GLU A 203 -17.10 -3.88 16.76
CA GLU A 203 -16.60 -4.80 17.80
C GLU A 203 -15.23 -4.38 18.36
N SER A 204 -14.44 -3.66 17.57
CA SER A 204 -13.09 -3.23 17.95
C SER A 204 -13.06 -2.10 18.99
N TYR A 205 -14.15 -1.33 19.13
CA TYR A 205 -14.13 -0.08 19.89
C TYR A 205 -13.81 -0.26 21.38
N ASP A 206 -14.36 -1.28 22.02
CA ASP A 206 -14.09 -1.53 23.44
C ASP A 206 -12.62 -1.91 23.67
N TYR A 207 -12.05 -2.70 22.75
CA TYR A 207 -10.63 -3.05 22.80
C TYR A 207 -9.74 -1.81 22.66
N TRP A 208 -9.96 -1.01 21.61
CA TRP A 208 -9.14 0.18 21.35
C TRP A 208 -9.30 1.25 22.44
N ARG A 209 -10.52 1.49 22.95
CA ARG A 209 -10.77 2.39 24.08
C ARG A 209 -9.97 1.96 25.31
N LYS A 210 -9.97 0.67 25.65
CA LYS A 210 -9.23 0.13 26.78
C LYS A 210 -7.72 0.21 26.59
N LEU A 211 -7.22 -0.16 25.41
CA LEU A 211 -5.77 -0.13 25.13
C LEU A 211 -5.22 1.30 25.21
N LEU A 212 -5.98 2.28 24.71
CA LEU A 212 -5.52 3.65 24.51
C LEU A 212 -5.98 4.62 25.59
N GLU A 213 -6.57 4.12 26.67
CA GLU A 213 -7.09 4.95 27.75
C GLU A 213 -6.00 5.84 28.36
N GLY A 214 -6.23 7.15 28.35
CA GLY A 214 -5.36 8.16 28.95
C GLY A 214 -3.96 8.25 28.33
N THR A 215 -3.77 7.81 27.09
CA THR A 215 -2.48 7.91 26.39
C THR A 215 -2.51 8.91 25.24
N SER A 216 -1.34 9.18 24.67
CA SER A 216 -1.11 9.90 23.43
C SER A 216 -0.01 9.21 22.63
N THR A 217 0.20 9.61 21.37
CA THR A 217 1.34 9.11 20.59
C THR A 217 2.67 9.58 21.19
N THR A 218 3.68 8.74 21.10
CA THR A 218 5.05 9.09 21.48
C THR A 218 5.61 10.06 20.44
N VAL A 219 5.88 11.28 20.88
CA VAL A 219 6.47 12.33 20.05
C VAL A 219 7.99 12.25 20.10
N LEU A 220 8.62 12.16 18.93
CA LEU A 220 10.07 12.16 18.79
C LEU A 220 10.55 13.60 18.60
N ARG A 221 11.19 14.15 19.64
CA ARG A 221 11.79 15.49 19.59
C ARG A 221 13.32 15.38 19.54
N PRO A 222 13.93 15.28 18.34
CA PRO A 222 15.37 15.24 18.26
C PRO A 222 15.96 16.60 18.64
N ASN A 223 17.15 16.59 19.27
CA ASN A 223 17.93 17.80 19.58
C ASN A 223 18.66 18.35 18.34
N THR A 224 18.00 18.33 17.18
CA THR A 224 18.51 18.88 15.93
C THR A 224 17.36 19.56 15.19
N THR A 225 17.70 20.51 14.33
CA THR A 225 16.74 21.12 13.41
C THR A 225 16.32 20.06 12.41
N LEU A 226 15.03 19.74 12.36
CA LEU A 226 14.47 18.93 11.28
C LEU A 226 14.61 19.74 9.98
N GLY A 227 15.51 19.30 9.11
CA GLY A 227 15.59 19.84 7.76
C GLY A 227 14.37 19.38 6.95
N ASN A 228 13.84 20.25 6.10
CA ASN A 228 12.84 19.88 5.10
C ASN A 228 13.53 19.14 3.93
N SER A 229 14.35 18.12 4.20
CA SER A 229 14.87 17.28 3.12
C SER A 229 13.76 16.30 2.72
N PRO A 230 13.34 16.30 1.45
CA PRO A 230 12.39 15.32 0.94
C PRO A 230 13.04 13.92 0.77
N ASP A 231 14.34 13.78 1.04
CA ASP A 231 15.07 12.55 0.76
C ASP A 231 14.87 11.53 1.89
N ALA A 232 14.20 10.43 1.55
CA ALA A 232 14.13 9.26 2.42
C ALA A 232 15.54 8.70 2.62
N THR A 233 16.05 8.78 3.85
CA THR A 233 17.30 8.11 4.22
C THR A 233 16.99 6.69 4.70
N SER A 234 17.62 5.70 4.08
CA SER A 234 17.55 4.32 4.54
C SER A 234 18.83 3.96 5.29
N VAL A 235 18.68 3.43 6.50
CA VAL A 235 19.78 2.87 7.29
C VAL A 235 19.47 1.39 7.47
N SER A 236 20.43 0.53 7.13
CA SER A 236 20.30 -0.91 7.28
C SER A 236 21.40 -1.46 8.17
N THR A 237 21.03 -2.46 8.97
CA THR A 237 21.97 -3.22 9.80
C THR A 237 21.49 -4.67 9.87
N SER A 238 22.44 -5.60 9.99
CA SER A 238 22.15 -7.03 10.15
C SER A 238 22.36 -7.43 11.60
N ILE A 239 21.37 -8.13 12.15
CA ILE A 239 21.38 -8.58 13.55
C ILE A 239 21.08 -10.08 13.56
N ASP A 240 21.90 -10.85 14.27
CA ASP A 240 21.61 -12.26 14.50
C ASP A 240 20.52 -12.41 15.58
N ILE A 241 19.39 -12.99 15.17
CA ILE A 241 18.24 -13.25 16.04
C ILE A 241 18.09 -14.75 16.37
N SER A 242 19.11 -15.58 16.08
CA SER A 242 19.10 -17.02 16.34
C SER A 242 18.90 -17.38 17.82
N ALA A 243 19.36 -16.50 18.73
CA ALA A 243 19.21 -16.66 20.18
C ALA A 243 17.84 -16.17 20.72
N ARG A 244 16.89 -15.75 19.88
CA ARG A 244 15.56 -15.35 20.35
C ARG A 244 14.84 -16.53 21.02
N PRO A 245 14.00 -16.30 22.05
CA PRO A 245 13.13 -17.35 22.57
C PRO A 245 12.27 -17.95 21.44
N LYS A 246 12.13 -19.28 21.42
CA LYS A 246 11.51 -20.00 20.29
C LYS A 246 10.07 -19.56 20.05
N GLU A 247 9.37 -19.23 21.13
CA GLU A 247 7.96 -18.82 21.17
C GLU A 247 7.75 -17.36 20.78
N THR A 248 8.82 -16.56 20.62
CA THR A 248 8.74 -15.13 20.29
C THR A 248 8.81 -14.89 18.79
N THR A 249 7.76 -14.39 18.17
CA THR A 249 7.79 -14.03 16.73
C THR A 249 8.77 -12.88 16.43
N ILE A 250 9.22 -12.75 15.17
CA ILE A 250 10.07 -11.63 14.73
C ILE A 250 9.35 -10.29 14.97
N ALA A 251 8.05 -10.24 14.65
CA ALA A 251 7.17 -9.12 14.94
C ALA A 251 7.27 -8.68 16.41
N THR A 252 7.06 -9.62 17.34
CA THR A 252 7.11 -9.35 18.78
C THR A 252 8.49 -8.87 19.23
N LEU A 253 9.56 -9.49 18.72
CA LEU A 253 10.92 -9.09 19.05
C LEU A 253 11.21 -7.65 18.60
N LEU A 254 10.88 -7.29 17.36
CA LEU A 254 11.08 -5.96 16.80
C LEU A 254 10.23 -4.90 17.52
N THR A 255 8.94 -5.17 17.70
CA THR A 255 8.02 -4.26 18.41
C THR A 255 8.46 -4.03 19.86
N ALA A 256 8.88 -5.09 20.56
CA ALA A 256 9.43 -4.98 21.93
C ALA A 256 10.72 -4.16 21.97
N ALA A 257 11.70 -4.50 21.12
CA ALA A 257 12.97 -3.76 21.05
C ALA A 257 12.75 -2.28 20.74
N TRP A 258 11.86 -1.97 19.79
CA TRP A 258 11.52 -0.60 19.43
C TRP A 258 10.84 0.16 20.57
N SER A 259 9.94 -0.48 21.32
CA SER A 259 9.33 0.14 22.50
C SER A 259 10.36 0.55 23.56
N VAL A 260 11.44 -0.22 23.73
CA VAL A 260 12.54 0.13 24.65
C VAL A 260 13.29 1.35 24.13
N VAL A 261 13.60 1.40 22.83
CA VAL A 261 14.26 2.55 22.19
C VAL A 261 13.42 3.81 22.41
N LEU A 262 12.12 3.76 22.10
CA LEU A 262 11.20 4.88 22.28
C LEU A 262 11.11 5.31 23.74
N ALA A 263 11.04 4.37 24.69
CA ALA A 263 10.95 4.70 26.10
C ALA A 263 12.21 5.40 26.63
N ARG A 264 13.39 4.95 26.17
CA ARG A 264 14.68 5.58 26.49
C ARG A 264 14.82 6.94 25.84
N PHE A 265 14.47 7.06 24.56
CA PHE A 265 14.59 8.30 23.80
C PHE A 265 13.66 9.39 24.34
N SER A 266 12.40 9.04 24.60
CA SER A 266 11.40 9.98 25.12
C SER A 266 11.44 10.19 26.64
N SER A 267 12.30 9.45 27.36
CA SER A 267 12.33 9.40 28.83
C SER A 267 10.95 9.11 29.45
N ASN A 268 10.10 8.35 28.76
CA ASN A 268 8.75 8.01 29.17
C ASN A 268 8.58 6.48 29.22
N ARG A 269 7.90 5.97 30.25
CA ARG A 269 7.61 4.54 30.43
C ARG A 269 6.26 4.12 29.86
N ASP A 270 5.46 5.04 29.32
CA ASP A 270 4.23 4.76 28.59
C ASP A 270 4.41 5.28 27.17
N VAL A 271 4.66 4.37 26.22
CA VAL A 271 4.94 4.69 24.82
C VAL A 271 3.87 4.13 23.91
N THR A 272 3.43 4.93 22.94
CA THR A 272 2.45 4.54 21.93
C THR A 272 2.97 4.90 20.55
N PHE A 273 3.08 3.93 19.66
CA PHE A 273 3.63 4.08 18.31
C PHE A 273 2.83 3.25 17.31
N GLY A 274 3.09 3.44 16.02
CA GLY A 274 2.36 2.72 14.99
C GLY A 274 2.95 1.35 14.70
N GLN A 275 2.11 0.44 14.24
CA GLN A 275 2.50 -0.78 13.58
C GLN A 275 1.75 -0.93 12.27
N VAL A 276 2.43 -1.40 11.23
CA VAL A 276 1.78 -1.87 10.00
C VAL A 276 1.18 -3.24 10.27
N ALA A 277 -0.14 -3.33 10.17
CA ALA A 277 -0.90 -4.58 10.29
C ALA A 277 -1.47 -4.97 8.93
N ALA A 278 -1.54 -6.27 8.65
CA ALA A 278 -2.02 -6.77 7.36
C ALA A 278 -3.51 -6.50 7.11
N GLY A 279 -4.32 -6.34 8.17
CA GLY A 279 -5.76 -6.09 8.08
C GLY A 279 -6.59 -7.29 7.60
N ARG A 280 -5.99 -8.49 7.48
CA ARG A 280 -6.61 -9.68 6.88
C ARG A 280 -7.06 -10.74 7.88
N SER A 281 -7.10 -10.40 9.16
CA SER A 281 -7.46 -11.30 10.27
C SER A 281 -8.93 -11.16 10.71
N ILE A 282 -9.79 -10.71 9.80
CA ILE A 282 -11.24 -10.58 10.02
C ILE A 282 -11.95 -11.92 9.77
N ASP A 283 -13.18 -12.07 10.28
CA ASP A 283 -13.99 -13.29 10.13
C ASP A 283 -14.66 -13.39 8.74
N LEU A 284 -13.83 -13.30 7.69
CA LEU A 284 -14.24 -13.41 6.30
C LEU A 284 -13.47 -14.58 5.65
N PRO A 285 -14.14 -15.61 5.12
CA PRO A 285 -13.47 -16.71 4.43
C PRO A 285 -12.58 -16.22 3.29
N ASP A 286 -11.40 -16.83 3.15
CA ASP A 286 -10.41 -16.50 2.12
C ASP A 286 -9.92 -15.03 2.15
N CYS A 287 -9.94 -14.37 3.32
CA CYS A 287 -9.50 -12.98 3.46
C CYS A 287 -8.03 -12.75 3.08
N ASP A 288 -7.19 -13.78 3.20
CA ASP A 288 -5.79 -13.78 2.78
C ASP A 288 -5.62 -13.61 1.26
N LYS A 289 -6.67 -13.93 0.47
CA LYS A 289 -6.64 -13.90 -1.00
C LYS A 289 -7.21 -12.62 -1.62
N ILE A 290 -7.78 -11.72 -0.82
CA ILE A 290 -8.38 -10.48 -1.33
C ILE A 290 -7.33 -9.62 -2.04
N MET A 291 -7.68 -9.12 -3.21
CA MET A 291 -6.85 -8.14 -3.93
C MET A 291 -7.24 -6.73 -3.53
N GLY A 292 -6.31 -6.00 -2.93
CA GLY A 292 -6.49 -4.61 -2.57
C GLY A 292 -5.64 -4.21 -1.38
N LYS A 293 -5.73 -2.93 -1.01
CA LYS A 293 -4.99 -2.38 0.12
C LYS A 293 -5.72 -2.68 1.43
N CYS A 294 -5.41 -3.81 2.07
CA CYS A 294 -5.98 -4.18 3.36
C CYS A 294 -5.14 -3.70 4.56
N ASP A 295 -3.85 -3.40 4.34
CA ASP A 295 -2.94 -2.99 5.40
C ASP A 295 -3.36 -1.67 6.07
N GLN A 296 -3.21 -1.63 7.39
CA GLN A 296 -3.55 -0.50 8.24
C GLN A 296 -2.40 -0.16 9.17
N HIS A 297 -2.33 1.11 9.56
CA HIS A 297 -1.52 1.51 10.71
C HIS A 297 -2.39 1.46 11.96
N VAL A 298 -1.94 0.74 12.97
CA VAL A 298 -2.63 0.58 14.26
C VAL A 298 -1.70 0.94 15.42
N PRO A 299 -2.23 1.41 16.55
CA PRO A 299 -1.41 1.74 17.70
C PRO A 299 -0.95 0.47 18.43
N VAL A 300 0.31 0.47 18.80
CA VAL A 300 0.88 -0.38 19.85
C VAL A 300 1.19 0.48 21.04
N ARG A 301 0.75 0.08 22.24
CA ARG A 301 1.05 0.78 23.50
C ARG A 301 1.81 -0.13 24.45
N VAL A 302 2.95 0.33 24.94
CA VAL A 302 3.73 -0.36 25.97
C VAL A 302 3.86 0.54 27.20
N LYS A 303 3.23 0.10 28.30
CA LYS A 303 3.33 0.74 29.62
C LYS A 303 4.23 -0.08 30.53
N PHE A 304 5.52 0.25 30.55
CA PHE A 304 6.55 -0.46 31.29
C PHE A 304 6.28 -0.45 32.80
N LYS A 305 6.19 -1.63 33.41
CA LYS A 305 6.06 -1.79 34.87
C LYS A 305 7.44 -1.88 35.55
N PRO A 306 7.58 -1.44 36.81
CA PRO A 306 8.79 -1.69 37.59
C PRO A 306 9.11 -3.20 37.64
N GLY A 307 10.38 -3.57 37.46
CA GLY A 307 10.84 -4.96 37.56
C GLY A 307 10.62 -5.83 36.31
N TRP A 308 10.00 -5.31 35.24
CA TRP A 308 9.88 -6.07 33.98
C TRP A 308 11.25 -6.50 33.42
N THR A 309 11.35 -7.78 33.13
CA THR A 309 12.44 -8.40 32.37
C THR A 309 12.18 -8.28 30.86
N ALA A 310 13.17 -8.67 30.06
CA ALA A 310 12.97 -8.78 28.61
C ALA A 310 11.86 -9.79 28.26
N SER A 311 11.80 -10.93 28.96
CA SER A 311 10.77 -11.94 28.76
C SER A 311 9.36 -11.43 29.07
N ASP A 312 9.20 -10.61 30.13
CA ASP A 312 7.90 -10.00 30.46
C ASP A 312 7.44 -9.06 29.36
N LEU A 313 8.36 -8.26 28.79
CA LEU A 313 8.06 -7.37 27.69
C LEU A 313 7.67 -8.14 26.42
N LEU A 314 8.42 -9.19 26.08
CA LEU A 314 8.11 -10.04 24.93
C LEU A 314 6.73 -10.70 25.07
N SER A 315 6.41 -11.25 26.25
CA SER A 315 5.09 -11.82 26.52
C SER A 315 4.00 -10.77 26.40
N PHE A 316 4.18 -9.58 26.99
CA PHE A 316 3.20 -8.51 26.93
C PHE A 316 2.92 -8.04 25.50
N VAL A 317 3.96 -7.89 24.67
CA VAL A 317 3.82 -7.50 23.26
C VAL A 317 3.16 -8.61 22.45
N GLN A 318 3.53 -9.88 22.69
CA GLN A 318 2.89 -11.02 22.04
C GLN A 318 1.40 -11.11 22.37
N ASP A 319 1.03 -10.93 23.64
CA ASP A 319 -0.36 -10.91 24.08
C ASP A 319 -1.13 -9.76 23.43
N GLN A 320 -0.51 -8.60 23.30
CA GLN A 320 -1.13 -7.46 22.62
C GLN A 320 -1.37 -7.75 21.13
N HIS A 321 -0.39 -8.32 20.40
CA HIS A 321 -0.57 -8.73 19.01
C HIS A 321 -1.71 -9.73 18.85
N VAL A 322 -1.81 -10.73 19.74
CA VAL A 322 -2.90 -11.72 19.70
C VAL A 322 -4.25 -11.03 19.91
N ASN A 323 -4.34 -10.15 20.91
CA ASN A 323 -5.59 -9.45 21.24
C ASN A 323 -6.00 -8.38 20.21
N SER A 324 -5.03 -7.74 19.54
CA SER A 324 -5.29 -6.76 18.47
C SER A 324 -5.64 -7.40 17.14
N SER A 325 -5.12 -8.60 16.84
CA SER A 325 -5.15 -9.22 15.51
C SER A 325 -6.49 -9.09 14.77
N ARG A 326 -7.60 -9.47 15.41
CA ARG A 326 -8.95 -9.41 14.83
C ARG A 326 -9.51 -8.01 14.60
N PHE A 327 -8.89 -6.98 15.17
CA PHE A 327 -9.33 -5.58 15.16
C PHE A 327 -8.40 -4.66 14.35
N GLU A 328 -7.37 -5.22 13.72
CA GLU A 328 -6.34 -4.46 13.04
C GLU A 328 -6.82 -3.77 11.76
N SER A 329 -7.94 -4.23 11.18
CA SER A 329 -8.55 -3.66 9.98
C SER A 329 -9.31 -2.35 10.23
N THR A 330 -9.60 -1.99 11.48
CA THR A 330 -10.29 -0.74 11.86
C THR A 330 -9.52 0.51 11.43
N GLY A 331 -8.19 0.45 11.42
CA GLY A 331 -7.32 1.53 11.00
C GLY A 331 -7.33 2.76 11.93
N MET A 332 -6.26 3.57 11.86
CA MET A 332 -6.01 4.64 12.84
C MET A 332 -7.09 5.73 12.86
N ARG A 333 -7.64 6.10 11.69
CA ARG A 333 -8.61 7.21 11.62
C ARG A 333 -9.89 6.90 12.37
N GLU A 334 -10.39 5.68 12.24
CA GLU A 334 -11.60 5.24 12.93
C GLU A 334 -11.35 5.12 14.44
N ILE A 335 -10.17 4.61 14.83
CA ILE A 335 -9.71 4.59 16.23
C ILE A 335 -9.68 6.02 16.81
N ILE A 336 -9.06 6.99 16.11
CA ILE A 336 -9.00 8.39 16.56
C ILE A 336 -10.39 8.97 16.75
N LYS A 337 -11.27 8.74 15.78
CA LYS A 337 -12.61 9.34 15.76
C LYS A 337 -13.53 8.80 16.84
N HIS A 338 -13.42 7.51 17.18
CA HIS A 338 -14.41 6.82 18.02
C HIS A 338 -13.87 6.28 19.35
N CYS A 339 -12.55 6.14 19.50
CA CYS A 339 -11.97 5.42 20.65
C CYS A 339 -11.05 6.26 21.54
N VAL A 340 -10.60 7.44 21.09
CA VAL A 340 -9.66 8.28 21.86
C VAL A 340 -10.00 9.76 21.72
N VAL A 341 -9.44 10.58 22.62
CA VAL A 341 -9.55 12.05 22.59
C VAL A 341 -8.26 12.64 22.04
N TRP A 342 -7.84 12.17 20.86
CA TRP A 342 -6.66 12.68 20.16
C TRP A 342 -7.08 13.70 19.10
N PRO A 343 -6.20 14.66 18.72
CA PRO A 343 -6.45 15.51 17.58
C PRO A 343 -6.79 14.70 16.31
N PRO A 344 -7.75 15.11 15.46
CA PRO A 344 -8.22 14.31 14.31
C PRO A 344 -7.15 13.93 13.29
N ARG A 345 -6.03 14.67 13.23
CA ARG A 345 -4.90 14.43 12.31
C ARG A 345 -3.67 13.85 13.01
N THR A 346 -3.86 13.22 14.16
CA THR A 346 -2.75 12.58 14.89
C THR A 346 -2.18 11.44 14.06
N GLY A 347 -0.87 11.51 13.80
CA GLY A 347 -0.09 10.41 13.21
C GLY A 347 0.89 9.86 14.24
N PHE A 348 1.63 8.83 13.83
CA PHE A 348 2.77 8.34 14.59
C PHE A 348 4.06 8.90 14.01
N ASP A 349 4.93 9.44 14.87
CA ASP A 349 6.29 9.83 14.48
C ASP A 349 7.15 8.60 14.15
N SER A 350 6.70 7.41 14.55
CA SER A 350 7.39 6.15 14.27
C SER A 350 6.41 5.00 14.10
N VAL A 351 6.70 4.15 13.12
CA VAL A 351 5.92 2.95 12.79
C VAL A 351 6.86 1.75 12.67
N VAL A 352 6.48 0.62 13.26
CA VAL A 352 7.16 -0.67 13.08
C VAL A 352 6.49 -1.44 11.94
N HIS A 353 7.30 -1.92 11.00
CA HIS A 353 6.89 -2.81 9.91
C HIS A 353 7.81 -4.03 9.96
N HIS A 354 7.23 -5.24 9.93
CA HIS A 354 7.95 -6.51 10.05
C HIS A 354 7.57 -7.48 8.95
#